data_AF-A0AAW2S4R3-F1
#
_entry.id   AF-A0AAW2S4R3-F1
#
_cell.length_a   1.000
_cell.length_b   1.000
_cell.length_c   1.000
_cell.angle_alpha   90.00
_cell.angle_beta   90.00
_cell.angle_gamma   90.00
#
_symmetry.space_group_name_H-M   'P 1'
#
loop_
_entity.id
_entity.type
_entity.pdbx_description
1 polymer ?
#
loop_
_entity_poly.entity_id
_entity_poly.type
_entity_poly.pdbx_seq_one_letter_code
_entity_poly.pdbx_strand_id
1 'polypeptide(L)'
;MWDGFANGKGDFTDGPYEIQNPENFFKDDFYKYGFNPEVGSVGMPVAATIRATMPPVGWQIPLFKTLENGYVQEVPNPIWNYHKYIPYSKPGLVHDQILLYGTPEDLDDFCLKAQLANYIQYRALLEGWTSRMWTKYTGVLIWKTQNPWTGLRGQFYDHLHEQTAGFYGCRCAAEPIHVQLNLATYLVEVVNTTSEELSNVAIEVSVWDLEGACPYYEIFDKLTIPSKSTVSTSEMKYPKSKDPKPVYFLLLKLYKMSDYEILSRNFYWLHLPGGDYKLLELYKKNKIPLKITSLTFIRGSSYEVRMHIENKSEEPNSRSLVHKNHVLKDASKNFGMPPSEAVDDVPDRGKGTSLFPKMLGNFLTKASGLQVAEINGTGTGVAFFLHFSVHASKAQKNDEDTRILPVHYSDNYFSLVPGEVMTVILNFKVPSGITPRIMLRGWNYQGGHTVL
;
A
#
# COMPACT_ATOMS: atom_id res chain seq x y z
N MET A 1 23.10 -21.51 9.22
CA MET A 1 21.96 -21.39 8.28
C MET A 1 22.35 -20.61 7.01
N TRP A 2 23.65 -20.31 6.81
CA TRP A 2 24.12 -19.24 5.92
C TRP A 2 25.20 -19.67 4.90
N ASP A 3 25.41 -20.98 4.67
CA ASP A 3 26.39 -21.49 3.69
C ASP A 3 25.77 -22.47 2.64
N GLY A 4 24.44 -22.44 2.44
CA GLY A 4 23.70 -23.64 2.03
C GLY A 4 23.31 -23.85 0.57
N PHE A 5 22.32 -23.11 0.04
CA PHE A 5 21.19 -23.89 -0.50
C PHE A 5 21.08 -24.22 -2.00
N ALA A 6 22.06 -23.97 -2.89
CA ALA A 6 21.90 -24.44 -4.28
C ALA A 6 23.11 -25.00 -5.03
N ASN A 7 24.35 -24.91 -4.52
CA ASN A 7 25.48 -25.65 -5.11
C ASN A 7 26.57 -26.11 -4.10
N GLY A 8 26.34 -25.95 -2.79
CA GLY A 8 27.36 -26.18 -1.77
C GLY A 8 28.50 -25.14 -1.73
N LYS A 9 28.37 -24.01 -2.44
CA LYS A 9 29.31 -22.87 -2.45
C LYS A 9 28.68 -21.50 -2.12
N GLY A 10 27.39 -21.44 -1.79
CA GLY A 10 26.76 -20.20 -1.31
C GLY A 10 26.78 -19.06 -2.35
N ASP A 11 26.39 -19.33 -3.59
CA ASP A 11 26.31 -18.27 -4.61
C ASP A 11 25.11 -17.34 -4.36
N PHE A 12 25.34 -16.26 -3.60
CA PHE A 12 24.43 -15.16 -3.35
C PHE A 12 25.09 -13.81 -3.71
N THR A 13 24.29 -12.75 -3.79
CA THR A 13 24.80 -11.38 -3.85
C THR A 13 24.47 -10.64 -2.57
N ASP A 14 25.33 -9.68 -2.22
CA ASP A 14 25.03 -8.65 -1.24
C ASP A 14 24.39 -7.45 -1.96
N GLY A 15 23.18 -7.04 -1.54
CA GLY A 15 22.43 -5.98 -2.19
C GLY A 15 21.83 -6.39 -3.54
N PRO A 16 21.53 -5.40 -4.42
CA PRO A 16 21.72 -3.96 -4.28
C PRO A 16 20.86 -3.31 -3.18
N TYR A 17 21.25 -2.09 -2.77
CA TYR A 17 20.65 -1.34 -1.65
C TYR A 17 20.07 0.02 -2.03
N GLU A 18 20.25 0.42 -3.28
CA GLU A 18 19.88 1.73 -3.80
C GLU A 18 18.57 1.65 -4.57
N ILE A 19 18.12 2.79 -5.09
CA ILE A 19 17.00 2.83 -6.03
C ILE A 19 17.30 2.00 -7.29
N GLN A 20 16.29 1.33 -7.83
CA GLN A 20 16.35 0.48 -9.03
C GLN A 20 15.10 0.74 -9.86
N ASN A 21 15.14 0.56 -11.19
CA ASN A 21 13.92 0.70 -11.97
C ASN A 21 12.96 -0.47 -11.65
N PRO A 22 11.70 -0.21 -11.28
CA PRO A 22 10.74 -1.24 -10.88
C PRO A 22 10.55 -2.38 -11.90
N GLU A 23 10.57 -2.06 -13.20
CA GLU A 23 10.42 -3.05 -14.28
C GLU A 23 11.61 -4.03 -14.37
N ASN A 24 12.79 -3.65 -13.87
CA ASN A 24 13.95 -4.52 -13.89
C ASN A 24 13.77 -5.73 -12.96
N PHE A 25 13.00 -5.62 -11.88
CA PHE A 25 12.76 -6.73 -10.95
C PHE A 25 12.12 -7.96 -11.59
N PHE A 26 11.38 -7.75 -12.69
CA PHE A 26 10.68 -8.78 -13.43
C PHE A 26 11.51 -9.41 -14.56
N LYS A 27 12.72 -8.91 -14.81
CA LYS A 27 13.59 -9.41 -15.90
C LYS A 27 14.41 -10.63 -15.44
N ASP A 28 14.54 -11.60 -16.34
CA ASP A 28 15.23 -12.86 -16.06
C ASP A 28 16.74 -12.70 -15.88
N ASP A 29 17.34 -11.58 -16.26
CA ASP A 29 18.77 -11.31 -16.16
C ASP A 29 19.13 -10.33 -15.02
N PHE A 30 18.14 -9.77 -14.31
CA PHE A 30 18.40 -8.71 -13.34
C PHE A 30 19.01 -9.22 -12.03
N TYR A 31 18.32 -10.13 -11.33
CA TYR A 31 18.93 -10.86 -10.20
C TYR A 31 19.54 -12.16 -10.69
N LYS A 32 20.83 -12.33 -10.45
CA LYS A 32 21.60 -13.49 -10.92
C LYS A 32 21.27 -14.77 -10.16
N TYR A 33 21.00 -14.66 -8.86
CA TYR A 33 20.89 -15.81 -7.97
C TYR A 33 19.45 -16.08 -7.55
N GLY A 34 19.14 -17.36 -7.34
CA GLY A 34 17.80 -17.81 -6.96
C GLY A 34 17.41 -17.45 -5.53
N PHE A 35 18.38 -17.20 -4.64
CA PHE A 35 18.14 -16.71 -3.29
C PHE A 35 18.96 -15.46 -3.05
N ASN A 36 18.34 -14.39 -2.55
CA ASN A 36 19.06 -13.18 -2.15
C ASN A 36 18.88 -12.95 -0.64
N PRO A 37 19.95 -13.15 0.15
CA PRO A 37 19.87 -13.01 1.60
C PRO A 37 19.71 -11.58 2.08
N GLU A 38 20.07 -10.58 1.27
CA GLU A 38 19.93 -9.17 1.63
C GLU A 38 19.78 -8.33 0.36
N VAL A 39 18.57 -7.81 0.13
CA VAL A 39 18.32 -6.81 -0.91
C VAL A 39 17.48 -5.67 -0.38
N GLY A 40 17.85 -4.45 -0.71
CA GLY A 40 17.21 -3.27 -0.15
C GLY A 40 16.94 -2.18 -1.17
N SER A 41 16.44 -1.08 -0.64
CA SER A 41 16.32 0.15 -1.41
C SER A 41 16.34 1.37 -0.49
N VAL A 42 15.93 2.50 -1.06
CA VAL A 42 15.64 3.78 -0.40
C VAL A 42 14.65 3.62 0.76
N GLY A 43 14.66 4.57 1.69
CA GLY A 43 13.77 4.52 2.86
C GLY A 43 13.72 5.84 3.60
N MET A 44 12.93 6.78 3.09
CA MET A 44 12.66 8.06 3.74
C MET A 44 11.48 7.95 4.74
N PRO A 45 11.60 8.43 5.98
CA PRO A 45 10.47 8.56 6.89
C PRO A 45 9.53 9.69 6.45
N VAL A 46 8.40 9.88 7.16
CA VAL A 46 7.54 11.05 6.95
C VAL A 46 8.21 12.32 7.49
N ALA A 47 7.84 13.48 6.92
CA ALA A 47 8.42 14.78 7.31
C ALA A 47 8.31 15.07 8.82
N ALA A 48 7.21 14.64 9.46
CA ALA A 48 7.02 14.78 10.91
C ALA A 48 8.14 14.10 11.72
N THR A 49 8.64 12.93 11.30
CA THR A 49 9.76 12.26 11.98
C THR A 49 11.05 13.03 11.79
N ILE A 50 11.31 13.58 10.61
CA ILE A 50 12.50 14.43 10.37
C ILE A 50 12.45 15.66 11.29
N ARG A 51 11.29 16.33 11.39
CA ARG A 51 11.12 17.46 12.31
C ARG A 51 11.29 17.09 13.78
N ALA A 52 10.81 15.91 14.17
CA ALA A 52 10.91 15.41 15.54
C ALA A 52 12.33 14.96 15.94
N THR A 53 13.17 14.59 14.97
CA THR A 53 14.46 13.92 15.25
C THR A 53 15.68 14.66 14.73
N MET A 54 15.51 15.70 13.91
CA MET A 54 16.60 16.47 13.31
C MET A 54 16.43 17.97 13.56
N PRO A 55 17.54 18.72 13.73
CA PRO A 55 17.49 20.18 13.86
C PRO A 55 16.97 20.84 12.57
N PRO A 56 16.52 22.11 12.61
CA PRO A 56 15.94 22.80 11.44
C PRO A 56 16.81 22.80 10.17
N VAL A 57 18.14 22.80 10.30
CA VAL A 57 19.08 22.67 9.17
C VAL A 57 18.93 21.32 8.44
N GLY A 58 18.53 20.27 9.15
CA GLY A 58 18.23 18.96 8.57
C GLY A 58 16.87 18.88 7.86
N TRP A 59 16.07 19.95 7.88
CA TRP A 59 14.78 20.00 7.18
C TRP A 59 14.93 20.44 5.72
N GLN A 60 16.14 20.85 5.31
CA GLN A 60 16.43 21.21 3.92
C GLN A 60 16.55 19.95 3.07
N ILE A 61 15.74 19.86 2.01
CA ILE A 61 15.77 18.74 1.06
C ILE A 61 17.06 18.77 0.21
N PRO A 62 17.44 17.66 -0.44
CA PRO A 62 18.60 17.60 -1.31
C PRO A 62 18.46 18.58 -2.49
N LEU A 63 19.60 19.09 -2.97
CA LEU A 63 19.65 19.82 -4.23
C LEU A 63 19.66 18.82 -5.40
N PHE A 64 18.90 19.10 -6.44
CA PHE A 64 18.85 18.28 -7.66
C PHE A 64 19.79 18.88 -8.71
N LYS A 65 20.94 18.23 -8.93
CA LYS A 65 21.95 18.66 -9.92
C LYS A 65 21.86 17.81 -11.18
N THR A 66 21.44 18.41 -12.30
CA THR A 66 21.52 17.77 -13.62
C THR A 66 22.98 17.65 -14.06
N LEU A 67 23.38 16.45 -14.45
CA LEU A 67 24.70 16.14 -14.98
C LEU A 67 24.71 16.23 -16.51
N GLU A 68 25.91 16.26 -17.10
CA GLU A 68 26.10 16.35 -18.56
C GLU A 68 25.44 15.19 -19.34
N ASN A 69 25.34 14.01 -18.72
CA ASN A 69 24.69 12.83 -19.30
C ASN A 69 23.15 12.84 -19.16
N GLY A 70 22.56 13.94 -18.67
CA GLY A 70 21.11 14.10 -18.49
C GLY A 70 20.54 13.42 -17.23
N TYR A 71 21.33 12.67 -16.46
CA TYR A 71 20.90 12.16 -15.16
C TYR A 71 20.96 13.25 -14.10
N VAL A 72 20.18 13.07 -13.03
CA VAL A 72 20.16 13.97 -11.87
C VAL A 72 20.88 13.32 -10.71
N GLN A 73 21.80 14.06 -10.10
CA GLN A 73 22.42 13.72 -8.83
C GLN A 73 21.76 14.52 -7.71
N GLU A 74 21.28 13.81 -6.68
CA GLU A 74 20.85 14.45 -5.44
C GLU A 74 22.05 14.78 -4.56
N VAL A 75 22.12 16.02 -4.09
CA VAL A 75 23.16 16.53 -3.18
C VAL A 75 22.53 16.80 -1.82
N PRO A 76 22.61 15.86 -0.86
CA PRO A 76 22.01 16.03 0.46
C PRO A 76 22.79 17.03 1.33
N ASN A 77 22.11 17.61 2.31
CA ASN A 77 22.75 18.41 3.34
C ASN A 77 23.65 17.54 4.27
N PRO A 78 24.56 18.15 5.07
CA PRO A 78 25.46 17.40 5.96
C PRO A 78 24.75 16.52 7.00
N ILE A 79 23.57 16.91 7.48
CA ILE A 79 22.77 16.11 8.43
C ILE A 79 22.26 14.84 7.73
N TRP A 80 21.74 14.94 6.52
CA TRP A 80 21.27 13.78 5.75
C TRP A 80 22.42 12.82 5.42
N ASN A 81 23.61 13.35 5.09
CA ASN A 81 24.83 12.55 4.95
C ASN A 81 25.20 11.80 6.24
N TYR A 82 25.13 12.49 7.39
CA TYR A 82 25.35 11.87 8.70
C TYR A 82 24.36 10.73 8.95
N HIS A 83 23.07 10.94 8.67
CA HIS A 83 22.00 9.93 8.76
C HIS A 83 21.98 8.92 7.60
N LYS A 84 23.05 8.84 6.80
CA LYS A 84 23.26 7.83 5.75
C LYS A 84 22.17 7.84 4.68
N TYR A 85 21.75 9.02 4.24
CA TYR A 85 20.80 9.19 3.14
C TYR A 85 21.18 8.38 1.90
N ILE A 86 20.25 7.59 1.38
CA ILE A 86 20.35 6.95 0.06
C ILE A 86 19.44 7.74 -0.91
N PRO A 87 20.01 8.30 -2.00
CA PRO A 87 19.24 8.98 -3.04
C PRO A 87 18.21 8.09 -3.76
N TYR A 88 17.15 8.74 -4.25
CA TYR A 88 16.16 8.23 -5.19
C TYR A 88 16.62 8.36 -6.65
N SER A 89 17.87 8.74 -6.89
CA SER A 89 18.54 8.65 -8.18
C SER A 89 19.79 7.77 -8.14
N LYS A 90 20.17 7.19 -9.28
CA LYS A 90 21.44 6.50 -9.47
C LYS A 90 22.02 6.90 -10.83
N PRO A 91 22.77 8.02 -10.91
CA PRO A 91 23.23 8.56 -12.19
C PRO A 91 23.91 7.51 -13.07
N GLY A 92 23.46 7.44 -14.34
CA GLY A 92 23.92 6.46 -15.32
C GLY A 92 23.14 5.14 -15.34
N LEU A 93 22.26 4.88 -14.35
CA LEU A 93 21.49 3.64 -14.26
C LEU A 93 20.00 3.85 -14.00
N VAL A 94 19.65 4.79 -13.11
CA VAL A 94 18.27 5.08 -12.69
C VAL A 94 18.08 6.58 -12.65
N HIS A 95 17.12 7.09 -13.42
CA HIS A 95 16.68 8.48 -13.32
C HIS A 95 16.05 8.73 -11.95
N ASP A 96 16.08 9.98 -11.51
CA ASP A 96 15.54 10.39 -10.22
C ASP A 96 14.03 10.08 -10.13
N GLN A 97 13.67 9.17 -9.21
CA GLN A 97 12.30 8.69 -9.05
C GLN A 97 11.39 9.70 -8.34
N ILE A 98 11.94 10.69 -7.63
CA ILE A 98 11.17 11.80 -7.03
C ILE A 98 10.75 12.78 -8.12
N LEU A 99 11.67 13.13 -9.02
CA LEU A 99 11.42 14.09 -10.10
C LEU A 99 10.43 13.59 -11.17
N LEU A 100 10.11 12.28 -11.19
CA LEU A 100 8.98 11.77 -11.98
C LEU A 100 7.65 12.42 -11.55
N TYR A 101 7.51 12.82 -10.29
CA TYR A 101 6.34 13.54 -9.78
C TYR A 101 6.50 15.06 -9.85
N GLY A 102 7.62 15.56 -10.37
CA GLY A 102 7.96 16.98 -10.38
C GLY A 102 8.83 17.42 -9.20
N THR A 103 9.49 18.56 -9.34
CA THR A 103 10.44 19.09 -8.35
C THR A 103 9.74 19.34 -7.00
N PRO A 104 10.25 18.79 -5.89
CA PRO A 104 9.67 19.04 -4.57
C PRO A 104 9.96 20.47 -4.08
N GLU A 105 8.96 21.11 -3.50
CA GLU A 105 9.05 22.50 -3.02
C GLU A 105 9.62 22.58 -1.59
N ASP A 106 9.29 21.60 -0.75
CA ASP A 106 9.67 21.56 0.66
C ASP A 106 9.83 20.12 1.18
N LEU A 107 10.09 19.99 2.48
CA LEU A 107 10.27 18.70 3.15
C LEU A 107 9.02 17.82 3.09
N ASP A 108 7.83 18.42 3.22
CA ASP A 108 6.57 17.70 3.25
C ASP A 108 6.25 17.13 1.85
N ASP A 109 6.48 17.92 0.79
CA ASP A 109 6.31 17.46 -0.59
C ASP A 109 7.38 16.43 -1.00
N PHE A 110 8.65 16.64 -0.61
CA PHE A 110 9.70 15.65 -0.83
C PHE A 110 9.36 14.32 -0.16
N CYS A 111 8.98 14.33 1.13
CA CYS A 111 8.68 13.10 1.85
C CYS A 111 7.42 12.41 1.31
N LEU A 112 6.42 13.17 0.85
CA LEU A 112 5.22 12.62 0.21
C LEU A 112 5.57 11.88 -1.09
N LYS A 113 6.38 12.50 -1.97
CA LYS A 113 6.88 11.85 -3.20
C LYS A 113 7.78 10.66 -2.89
N ALA A 114 8.58 10.75 -1.84
CA ALA A 114 9.40 9.64 -1.36
C ALA A 114 8.55 8.46 -0.87
N GLN A 115 7.39 8.70 -0.24
CA GLN A 115 6.45 7.63 0.12
C GLN A 115 5.88 6.93 -1.13
N LEU A 116 5.51 7.67 -2.18
CA LEU A 116 5.06 7.07 -3.44
C LEU A 116 6.15 6.18 -4.06
N ALA A 117 7.39 6.68 -4.13
CA ALA A 117 8.52 5.91 -4.61
C ALA A 117 8.80 4.67 -3.74
N ASN A 118 8.79 4.80 -2.41
CA ASN A 118 8.97 3.67 -1.49
C ASN A 118 7.91 2.58 -1.72
N TYR A 119 6.63 2.96 -1.87
CA TYR A 119 5.54 2.01 -2.10
C TYR A 119 5.79 1.20 -3.37
N ILE A 120 6.05 1.88 -4.50
CA ILE A 120 6.33 1.22 -5.79
C ILE A 120 7.54 0.30 -5.65
N GLN A 121 8.62 0.81 -5.06
CA GLN A 121 9.91 0.12 -5.05
C GLN A 121 9.83 -1.22 -4.34
N TYR A 122 9.24 -1.23 -3.14
CA TYR A 122 9.15 -2.44 -2.35
C TYR A 122 8.05 -3.39 -2.82
N ARG A 123 6.94 -2.87 -3.37
CA ARG A 123 5.93 -3.70 -4.02
C ARG A 123 6.53 -4.42 -5.23
N ALA A 124 7.09 -3.67 -6.17
CA ALA A 124 7.63 -4.21 -7.41
C ALA A 124 8.81 -5.16 -7.18
N LEU A 125 9.64 -4.89 -6.16
CA LEU A 125 10.70 -5.80 -5.76
C LEU A 125 10.10 -7.15 -5.40
N LEU A 126 9.15 -7.21 -4.47
CA LEU A 126 8.60 -8.49 -4.03
C LEU A 126 7.73 -9.16 -5.11
N GLU A 127 6.92 -8.40 -5.85
CA GLU A 127 6.16 -8.90 -7.01
C GLU A 127 7.07 -9.50 -8.09
N GLY A 128 8.23 -8.89 -8.37
CA GLY A 128 9.21 -9.43 -9.31
C GLY A 128 9.80 -10.75 -8.83
N TRP A 129 10.01 -10.91 -7.53
CA TRP A 129 10.46 -12.17 -6.93
C TRP A 129 9.36 -13.24 -6.99
N THR A 130 8.11 -12.91 -6.68
CA THR A 130 6.98 -13.85 -6.77
C THR A 130 6.61 -14.18 -8.23
N SER A 131 6.87 -13.28 -9.19
CA SER A 131 6.68 -13.51 -10.63
C SER A 131 7.51 -14.68 -11.18
N ARG A 132 8.59 -15.04 -10.48
CA ARG A 132 9.44 -16.21 -10.80
C ARG A 132 9.60 -17.18 -9.63
N MET A 133 8.60 -17.20 -8.74
CA MET A 133 8.58 -18.09 -7.59
C MET A 133 8.70 -19.56 -8.06
N TRP A 134 9.68 -20.28 -7.50
CA TRP A 134 10.02 -21.68 -7.78
C TRP A 134 10.47 -22.02 -9.22
N THR A 135 10.34 -21.11 -10.18
CA THR A 135 10.92 -21.26 -11.52
C THR A 135 12.34 -20.71 -11.59
N LYS A 136 12.62 -19.64 -10.86
CA LYS A 136 13.95 -19.04 -10.73
C LYS A 136 14.30 -18.70 -9.29
N TYR A 137 13.37 -18.10 -8.57
CA TYR A 137 13.61 -17.58 -7.23
C TYR A 137 13.03 -18.48 -6.15
N THR A 138 13.81 -18.69 -5.09
CA THR A 138 13.47 -19.51 -3.93
C THR A 138 13.25 -18.69 -2.66
N GLY A 139 13.72 -17.44 -2.63
CA GLY A 139 13.46 -16.53 -1.51
C GLY A 139 14.31 -15.27 -1.52
N VAL A 140 13.79 -14.25 -0.85
CA VAL A 140 14.44 -12.95 -0.68
C VAL A 140 14.24 -12.46 0.74
N LEU A 141 15.25 -11.82 1.30
CA LEU A 141 15.13 -11.09 2.57
C LEU A 141 15.36 -9.60 2.32
N ILE A 142 14.41 -8.79 2.79
CA ILE A 142 14.50 -7.35 2.61
C ILE A 142 15.49 -6.75 3.60
N TRP A 143 16.42 -5.98 3.05
CA TRP A 143 17.24 -4.99 3.74
C TRP A 143 16.55 -3.62 3.66
N LYS A 144 15.89 -3.17 4.71
CA LYS A 144 15.65 -3.84 5.97
C LYS A 144 14.33 -3.32 6.55
N THR A 145 13.84 -4.01 7.56
CA THR A 145 12.60 -3.64 8.25
C THR A 145 12.74 -2.33 9.03
N GLN A 146 13.90 -2.05 9.65
CA GLN A 146 14.14 -0.83 10.42
C GLN A 146 15.62 -0.43 10.52
N ASN A 147 15.88 0.85 10.77
CA ASN A 147 17.20 1.33 11.14
C ASN A 147 17.44 1.22 12.66
N PRO A 148 18.69 0.97 13.13
CA PRO A 148 19.01 0.95 14.56
C PRO A 148 18.99 2.35 15.21
N TRP A 149 18.76 3.39 14.42
CA TRP A 149 18.79 4.83 14.76
C TRP A 149 18.01 5.59 13.68
N THR A 150 18.00 6.92 13.71
CA THR A 150 17.27 7.79 12.76
C THR A 150 17.90 7.86 11.36
N GLY A 151 18.16 6.70 10.75
CA GLY A 151 18.74 6.61 9.41
C GLY A 151 17.76 6.97 8.30
N LEU A 152 18.27 7.51 7.18
CA LEU A 152 17.51 7.89 5.98
C LEU A 152 17.78 6.91 4.82
N ARG A 153 17.69 5.61 5.12
CA ARG A 153 17.90 4.51 4.17
C ARG A 153 16.97 3.35 4.49
N GLY A 154 16.90 2.36 3.60
CA GLY A 154 15.96 1.22 3.63
C GLY A 154 15.37 0.90 5.00
N GLN A 155 14.06 1.13 5.14
CA GLN A 155 13.28 0.91 6.36
C GLN A 155 11.78 0.85 6.03
N PHE A 156 11.07 -0.03 6.72
CA PHE A 156 9.62 -0.12 6.68
C PHE A 156 8.94 0.65 7.80
N TYR A 157 9.62 0.82 8.92
CA TYR A 157 9.21 1.75 9.95
C TYR A 157 10.43 2.49 10.49
N ASP A 158 10.19 3.73 10.88
CA ASP A 158 11.26 4.60 11.38
C ASP A 158 11.54 4.39 12.87
N HIS A 159 12.49 5.17 13.39
CA HIS A 159 12.92 5.09 14.78
C HIS A 159 11.80 5.39 15.81
N LEU A 160 10.73 6.08 15.40
CA LEU A 160 9.56 6.37 16.23
C LEU A 160 8.43 5.35 16.04
N HIS A 161 8.67 4.30 15.23
CA HIS A 161 7.70 3.28 14.82
C HIS A 161 6.57 3.80 13.93
N GLU A 162 6.78 4.89 13.21
CA GLU A 162 5.89 5.24 12.10
C GLU A 162 6.13 4.28 10.93
N GLN A 163 5.04 3.72 10.37
CA GLN A 163 5.12 2.80 9.23
C GLN A 163 5.15 3.59 7.93
N THR A 164 6.19 3.40 7.11
CA THR A 164 6.35 4.07 5.81
C THR A 164 5.49 3.41 4.75
N ALA A 165 5.25 4.09 3.63
CA ALA A 165 4.54 3.49 2.50
C ALA A 165 5.28 2.27 1.90
N GLY A 166 6.60 2.16 2.11
CA GLY A 166 7.38 0.98 1.73
C GLY A 166 6.94 -0.28 2.49
N PHE A 167 6.53 -0.17 3.76
CA PHE A 167 5.93 -1.27 4.51
C PHE A 167 4.68 -1.80 3.82
N TYR A 168 3.78 -0.89 3.41
CA TYR A 168 2.50 -1.27 2.80
C TYR A 168 2.66 -1.75 1.36
N GLY A 169 3.61 -1.20 0.59
CA GLY A 169 3.99 -1.74 -0.70
C GLY A 169 4.50 -3.19 -0.60
N CYS A 170 5.41 -3.46 0.33
CA CYS A 170 5.89 -4.82 0.62
C CYS A 170 4.76 -5.74 1.10
N ARG A 171 3.94 -5.26 2.05
CA ARG A 171 2.82 -6.04 2.61
C ARG A 171 1.78 -6.41 1.55
N CYS A 172 1.46 -5.49 0.64
CA CYS A 172 0.58 -5.73 -0.49
C CYS A 172 1.12 -6.86 -1.38
N ALA A 173 2.40 -6.79 -1.78
CA ALA A 173 3.04 -7.82 -2.58
C ALA A 173 3.26 -9.16 -1.83
N ALA A 174 3.16 -9.17 -0.50
CA ALA A 174 3.35 -10.34 0.35
C ALA A 174 2.05 -11.09 0.68
N GLU A 175 0.91 -10.70 0.08
CA GLU A 175 -0.35 -11.45 0.23
C GLU A 175 -0.16 -12.92 -0.18
N PRO A 176 -0.64 -13.90 0.61
CA PRO A 176 -0.49 -15.32 0.25
C PRO A 176 -1.19 -15.71 -1.06
N ILE A 177 -2.25 -15.00 -1.40
CA ILE A 177 -2.96 -15.07 -2.68
C ILE A 177 -2.94 -13.64 -3.21
N HIS A 178 -2.29 -13.41 -4.34
CA HIS A 178 -2.02 -12.05 -4.81
C HIS A 178 -2.22 -11.91 -6.32
N VAL A 179 -2.92 -10.86 -6.74
CA VAL A 179 -2.98 -10.46 -8.15
C VAL A 179 -2.00 -9.32 -8.40
N GLN A 180 -1.19 -9.46 -9.45
CA GLN A 180 -0.13 -8.50 -9.76
C GLN A 180 0.03 -8.24 -11.26
N LEU A 181 0.66 -7.11 -11.61
CA LEU A 181 1.08 -6.78 -12.97
C LEU A 181 2.58 -7.01 -13.12
N ASN A 182 2.98 -7.84 -14.08
CA ASN A 182 4.38 -7.96 -14.47
C ASN A 182 4.83 -6.69 -15.19
N LEU A 183 5.63 -5.83 -14.56
CA LEU A 183 6.00 -4.53 -15.14
C LEU A 183 6.91 -4.62 -16.38
N ALA A 184 7.57 -5.76 -16.61
CA ALA A 184 8.40 -5.94 -17.80
C ALA A 184 7.59 -6.43 -19.03
N THR A 185 6.58 -7.27 -18.82
CA THR A 185 5.81 -7.91 -19.90
C THR A 185 4.37 -7.41 -20.02
N TYR A 186 3.89 -6.65 -19.04
CA TYR A 186 2.50 -6.22 -18.88
C TYR A 186 1.49 -7.38 -18.78
N LEU A 187 1.94 -8.61 -18.51
CA LEU A 187 1.06 -9.73 -18.19
C LEU A 187 0.45 -9.55 -16.79
N VAL A 188 -0.85 -9.81 -16.67
CA VAL A 188 -1.52 -9.94 -15.36
C VAL A 188 -1.24 -11.34 -14.81
N GLU A 189 -0.78 -11.42 -13.57
CA GLU A 189 -0.35 -12.65 -12.91
C GLU A 189 -1.13 -12.88 -11.61
N VAL A 190 -1.33 -14.15 -11.25
CA VAL A 190 -1.85 -14.56 -9.95
C VAL A 190 -0.82 -15.43 -9.25
N VAL A 191 -0.42 -15.01 -8.06
CA VAL A 191 0.47 -15.73 -7.16
C VAL A 191 -0.38 -16.47 -6.14
N ASN A 192 -0.11 -17.76 -5.95
CA ASN A 192 -0.68 -18.57 -4.89
C ASN A 192 0.47 -19.20 -4.11
N THR A 193 0.81 -18.66 -2.94
CA THR A 193 1.84 -19.22 -2.06
C THR A 193 1.27 -20.25 -1.07
N THR A 194 -0.04 -20.47 -1.09
CA THR A 194 -0.72 -21.38 -0.15
C THR A 194 -0.52 -22.85 -0.53
N SER A 195 -0.92 -23.77 0.36
CA SER A 195 -0.84 -25.22 0.14
C SER A 195 -1.99 -25.78 -0.71
N GLU A 196 -3.00 -24.98 -1.02
CA GLU A 196 -4.19 -25.42 -1.73
C GLU A 196 -4.28 -24.77 -3.11
N GLU A 197 -4.87 -25.50 -4.06
CA GLU A 197 -5.20 -24.95 -5.37
C GLU A 197 -6.37 -23.96 -5.25
N LEU A 198 -6.28 -22.86 -5.99
CA LEU A 198 -7.43 -21.97 -6.19
C LEU A 198 -8.10 -22.35 -7.49
N SER A 199 -9.39 -22.66 -7.45
CA SER A 199 -10.18 -22.97 -8.63
C SER A 199 -11.40 -22.06 -8.71
N ASN A 200 -11.92 -21.86 -9.93
CA ASN A 200 -13.09 -21.02 -10.20
C ASN A 200 -12.91 -19.58 -9.68
N VAL A 201 -11.73 -19.01 -9.89
CA VAL A 201 -11.46 -17.59 -9.61
C VAL A 201 -11.47 -16.79 -10.91
N ALA A 202 -11.70 -15.49 -10.80
CA ALA A 202 -11.63 -14.55 -11.91
C ALA A 202 -10.87 -13.28 -11.51
N ILE A 203 -10.29 -12.65 -12.52
CA ILE A 203 -9.60 -11.37 -12.38
C ILE A 203 -10.42 -10.29 -13.09
N GLU A 204 -10.74 -9.22 -12.37
CA GLU A 204 -11.22 -7.97 -12.93
C GLU A 204 -10.03 -7.02 -13.14
N VAL A 205 -9.92 -6.48 -14.34
CA VAL A 205 -8.91 -5.48 -14.73
C VAL A 205 -9.64 -4.21 -15.12
N SER A 206 -9.45 -3.13 -14.37
CA SER A 206 -10.03 -1.81 -14.68
C SER A 206 -8.97 -0.73 -14.72
N VAL A 207 -8.97 0.09 -15.76
CA VAL A 207 -8.10 1.27 -15.86
C VAL A 207 -8.93 2.51 -15.77
N TRP A 208 -8.46 3.46 -14.95
CA TRP A 208 -9.12 4.71 -14.62
C TRP A 208 -8.24 5.89 -14.99
N ASP A 209 -8.81 6.90 -15.64
CA ASP A 209 -8.12 8.17 -15.86
C ASP A 209 -8.23 9.10 -14.63
N LEU A 210 -7.58 10.26 -14.72
CA LEU A 210 -7.60 11.24 -13.65
C LEU A 210 -9.00 11.87 -13.47
N GLU A 211 -9.81 11.89 -14.52
CA GLU A 211 -11.18 12.42 -14.51
C GLU A 211 -12.18 11.43 -13.88
N GLY A 212 -11.77 10.18 -13.65
CA GLY A 212 -12.57 9.12 -13.06
C GLY A 212 -13.39 8.30 -14.04
N ALA A 213 -13.14 8.43 -15.35
CA ALA A 213 -13.67 7.51 -16.33
C ALA A 213 -12.87 6.20 -16.33
N CYS A 214 -13.54 5.10 -16.66
CA CYS A 214 -12.93 3.77 -16.79
C CYS A 214 -12.81 3.41 -18.29
N PRO A 215 -11.78 3.88 -19.01
CA PRO A 215 -11.64 3.64 -20.46
C PRO A 215 -11.29 2.20 -20.84
N TYR A 216 -10.90 1.35 -19.88
CA TYR A 216 -10.56 -0.04 -20.13
C TYR A 216 -11.08 -0.93 -19.01
N TYR A 217 -11.75 -2.00 -19.41
CA TYR A 217 -12.29 -2.99 -18.51
C TYR A 217 -12.23 -4.38 -19.16
N GLU A 218 -11.71 -5.36 -18.42
CA GLU A 218 -11.60 -6.74 -18.90
C GLU A 218 -11.77 -7.70 -17.72
N ILE A 219 -12.32 -8.89 -18.00
CA ILE A 219 -12.45 -9.98 -17.03
C ILE A 219 -11.75 -11.21 -17.60
N PHE A 220 -10.90 -11.85 -16.81
CA PHE A 220 -10.36 -13.18 -17.07
C PHE A 220 -11.00 -14.16 -16.09
N ASP A 221 -11.90 -15.01 -16.57
CA ASP A 221 -12.66 -15.93 -15.72
C ASP A 221 -12.19 -17.39 -15.76
N LYS A 222 -12.72 -18.20 -14.84
CA LYS A 222 -12.52 -19.65 -14.75
C LYS A 222 -11.05 -20.07 -14.68
N LEU A 223 -10.27 -19.30 -13.94
CA LEU A 223 -8.87 -19.58 -13.71
C LEU A 223 -8.71 -20.64 -12.63
N THR A 224 -7.67 -21.46 -12.81
CA THR A 224 -7.17 -22.39 -11.79
C THR A 224 -5.71 -22.07 -11.54
N ILE A 225 -5.36 -21.82 -10.28
CA ILE A 225 -4.02 -21.43 -9.83
C ILE A 225 -3.49 -22.53 -8.90
N PRO A 226 -2.56 -23.37 -9.38
CA PRO A 226 -1.97 -24.42 -8.56
C PRO A 226 -1.36 -23.87 -7.26
N SER A 227 -1.35 -24.69 -6.22
CA SER A 227 -0.68 -24.35 -4.96
C SER A 227 0.79 -24.02 -5.18
N LYS A 228 1.35 -23.05 -4.45
CA LYS A 228 2.76 -22.65 -4.53
C LYS A 228 3.21 -22.38 -5.97
N SER A 229 2.46 -21.58 -6.70
CA SER A 229 2.78 -21.25 -8.09
C SER A 229 2.41 -19.82 -8.44
N THR A 230 2.93 -19.35 -9.57
CA THR A 230 2.50 -18.10 -10.20
C THR A 230 2.02 -18.43 -11.61
N VAL A 231 0.82 -17.95 -11.96
CA VAL A 231 0.21 -18.16 -13.27
C VAL A 231 0.04 -16.81 -13.95
N SER A 232 0.66 -16.66 -15.13
CA SER A 232 0.43 -15.51 -16.00
C SER A 232 -0.84 -15.74 -16.84
N THR A 233 -1.62 -14.68 -17.02
CA THR A 233 -2.85 -14.69 -17.81
C THR A 233 -2.63 -13.95 -19.14
N SER A 234 -3.32 -12.83 -19.36
CA SER A 234 -3.19 -12.03 -20.58
C SER A 234 -2.44 -10.73 -20.33
N GLU A 235 -1.92 -10.16 -21.41
CA GLU A 235 -1.32 -8.82 -21.41
C GLU A 235 -2.41 -7.76 -21.18
N MET A 236 -2.16 -6.82 -20.26
CA MET A 236 -2.95 -5.62 -20.08
C MET A 236 -2.66 -4.64 -21.23
N LYS A 237 -3.61 -4.47 -22.15
CA LYS A 237 -3.38 -3.80 -23.45
C LYS A 237 -3.65 -2.29 -23.44
N TYR A 238 -4.10 -1.71 -22.33
CA TYR A 238 -4.48 -0.30 -22.29
C TYR A 238 -3.40 0.67 -22.81
N PRO A 239 -2.11 0.54 -22.47
CA PRO A 239 -1.06 1.44 -22.98
C PRO A 239 -0.91 1.43 -24.51
N LYS A 240 -1.37 0.36 -25.17
CA LYS A 240 -1.35 0.18 -26.63
C LYS A 240 -2.71 0.46 -27.28
N SER A 241 -3.69 0.96 -26.51
CA SER A 241 -5.01 1.29 -27.03
C SER A 241 -4.97 2.55 -27.93
N LYS A 242 -6.11 2.92 -28.51
CA LYS A 242 -6.19 4.03 -29.47
C LYS A 242 -5.98 5.42 -28.84
N ASP A 243 -6.39 5.61 -27.59
CA ASP A 243 -6.30 6.89 -26.86
C ASP A 243 -5.95 6.65 -25.37
N PRO A 244 -4.77 6.10 -25.05
CA PRO A 244 -4.38 5.90 -23.68
C PRO A 244 -3.99 7.23 -23.02
N LYS A 245 -4.37 7.42 -21.76
CA LYS A 245 -3.98 8.62 -21.02
C LYS A 245 -2.50 8.54 -20.59
N PRO A 246 -1.76 9.66 -20.58
CA PRO A 246 -0.34 9.67 -20.22
C PRO A 246 -0.04 9.14 -18.82
N VAL A 247 -0.96 9.40 -17.88
CA VAL A 247 -0.98 8.85 -16.52
C VAL A 247 -2.36 8.23 -16.29
N TYR A 248 -2.38 7.05 -15.70
CA TYR A 248 -3.60 6.30 -15.44
C TYR A 248 -3.45 5.44 -14.19
N PHE A 249 -4.59 5.00 -13.65
CA PHE A 249 -4.64 4.09 -12.51
C PHE A 249 -5.13 2.72 -12.96
N LEU A 250 -4.47 1.65 -12.53
CA LEU A 250 -4.90 0.29 -12.78
C LEU A 250 -5.38 -0.33 -11.46
N LEU A 251 -6.57 -0.91 -11.46
CA LEU A 251 -7.10 -1.69 -10.36
C LEU A 251 -7.30 -3.14 -10.82
N LEU A 252 -6.61 -4.05 -10.15
CA LEU A 252 -6.75 -5.49 -10.29
C LEU A 252 -7.51 -6.05 -9.09
N LYS A 253 -8.50 -6.90 -9.33
CA LYS A 253 -9.20 -7.66 -8.29
C LYS A 253 -9.26 -9.13 -8.66
N LEU A 254 -8.79 -10.00 -7.78
CA LEU A 254 -9.01 -11.44 -7.88
C LEU A 254 -10.17 -11.80 -6.96
N TYR A 255 -11.15 -12.55 -7.45
CA TYR A 255 -12.30 -12.94 -6.68
C TYR A 255 -12.78 -14.35 -6.98
N LYS A 256 -13.47 -14.96 -6.02
CA LYS A 256 -14.15 -16.26 -6.20
C LYS A 256 -15.42 -16.08 -7.03
N MET A 257 -15.62 -16.93 -8.03
CA MET A 257 -16.83 -16.87 -8.86
C MET A 257 -18.09 -17.36 -8.12
N SER A 258 -17.95 -18.04 -6.98
CA SER A 258 -19.07 -18.60 -6.22
C SER A 258 -19.89 -17.54 -5.47
N ASP A 259 -19.21 -16.57 -4.87
CA ASP A 259 -19.78 -15.59 -3.94
C ASP A 259 -19.23 -14.18 -4.16
N TYR A 260 -18.35 -14.00 -5.15
CA TYR A 260 -17.66 -12.76 -5.45
C TYR A 260 -16.79 -12.23 -4.30
N GLU A 261 -16.36 -13.10 -3.38
CA GLU A 261 -15.39 -12.75 -2.35
C GLU A 261 -14.08 -12.28 -3.01
N ILE A 262 -13.65 -11.06 -2.69
CA ILE A 262 -12.36 -10.53 -3.14
C ILE A 262 -11.24 -11.21 -2.34
N LEU A 263 -10.38 -11.94 -3.03
CA LEU A 263 -9.22 -12.63 -2.46
C LEU A 263 -7.96 -11.77 -2.46
N SER A 264 -7.83 -10.90 -3.46
CA SER A 264 -6.71 -9.94 -3.55
C SER A 264 -7.15 -8.71 -4.34
N ARG A 265 -6.62 -7.56 -3.95
CA ARG A 265 -6.86 -6.26 -4.58
C ARG A 265 -5.54 -5.53 -4.71
N ASN A 266 -5.17 -5.14 -5.93
CA ASN A 266 -3.91 -4.43 -6.17
C ASN A 266 -4.12 -3.21 -7.05
N PHE A 267 -3.63 -2.06 -6.60
CA PHE A 267 -3.86 -0.76 -7.21
C PHE A 267 -2.53 -0.13 -7.64
N TYR A 268 -2.40 0.20 -8.92
CA TYR A 268 -1.23 0.84 -9.50
C TYR A 268 -1.58 2.24 -10.00
N TRP A 269 -0.62 3.15 -9.92
CA TRP A 269 -0.58 4.36 -10.75
C TRP A 269 0.58 4.19 -11.71
N LEU A 270 0.33 4.40 -12.99
CA LEU A 270 1.24 4.10 -14.07
C LEU A 270 1.28 5.29 -15.03
N HIS A 271 2.37 5.40 -15.78
CA HIS A 271 2.48 6.31 -16.90
C HIS A 271 2.77 5.51 -18.19
N LEU A 272 2.54 6.13 -19.34
CA LEU A 272 2.96 5.53 -20.62
C LEU A 272 4.49 5.40 -20.69
N PRO A 273 5.03 4.40 -21.41
CA PRO A 273 6.47 4.22 -21.55
C PRO A 273 7.20 5.51 -21.96
N GLY A 274 8.26 5.87 -21.23
CA GLY A 274 9.00 7.12 -21.43
C GLY A 274 8.33 8.39 -20.87
N GLY A 275 7.16 8.26 -20.25
CA GLY A 275 6.44 9.33 -19.56
C GLY A 275 6.90 9.56 -18.11
N ASP A 276 6.08 10.31 -17.37
CA ASP A 276 6.29 10.64 -15.96
C ASP A 276 4.94 10.79 -15.23
N TYR A 277 4.97 11.15 -13.95
CA TYR A 277 3.79 11.33 -13.09
C TYR A 277 3.44 12.80 -12.85
N LYS A 278 4.01 13.76 -13.59
CA LYS A 278 3.83 15.20 -13.28
C LYS A 278 2.38 15.68 -13.39
N LEU A 279 1.54 15.00 -14.17
CA LEU A 279 0.10 15.30 -14.21
C LEU A 279 -0.58 15.08 -12.84
N LEU A 280 -0.01 14.25 -11.96
CA LEU A 280 -0.50 14.09 -10.60
C LEU A 280 -0.36 15.38 -9.77
N GLU A 281 0.59 16.27 -10.08
CA GLU A 281 0.72 17.55 -9.35
C GLU A 281 -0.54 18.42 -9.48
N LEU A 282 -1.09 18.51 -10.70
CA LEU A 282 -2.36 19.18 -10.93
C LEU A 282 -3.51 18.44 -10.24
N TYR A 283 -3.42 17.12 -10.18
CA TYR A 283 -4.41 16.25 -9.54
C TYR A 283 -4.50 16.43 -8.02
N LYS A 284 -3.46 16.94 -7.34
CA LYS A 284 -3.50 17.26 -5.89
C LYS A 284 -4.67 18.18 -5.52
N LYS A 285 -5.08 19.05 -6.44
CA LYS A 285 -6.17 20.02 -6.26
C LYS A 285 -7.56 19.39 -6.39
N ASN A 286 -7.66 18.18 -6.96
CA ASN A 286 -8.94 17.53 -7.20
C ASN A 286 -9.49 16.87 -5.93
N LYS A 287 -10.43 17.55 -5.26
CA LYS A 287 -11.05 17.06 -4.02
C LYS A 287 -12.17 16.07 -4.31
N ILE A 288 -11.86 14.78 -4.19
CA ILE A 288 -12.83 13.70 -4.35
C ILE A 288 -13.73 13.63 -3.09
N PRO A 289 -15.06 13.50 -3.24
CA PRO A 289 -15.94 13.36 -2.08
C PRO A 289 -15.75 11.99 -1.42
N LEU A 290 -15.52 11.98 -0.10
CA LEU A 290 -15.42 10.76 0.69
C LEU A 290 -16.49 10.72 1.77
N LYS A 291 -17.06 9.55 2.00
CA LYS A 291 -17.81 9.24 3.22
C LYS A 291 -16.99 8.30 4.08
N ILE A 292 -16.77 8.68 5.33
CA ILE A 292 -15.99 7.92 6.30
C ILE A 292 -16.89 7.62 7.48
N THR A 293 -17.16 6.35 7.71
CA THR A 293 -17.91 5.88 8.88
C THR A 293 -16.93 5.21 9.82
N SER A 294 -16.89 5.64 11.09
CA SER A 294 -16.00 5.10 12.10
C SER A 294 -16.77 4.42 13.21
N LEU A 295 -16.28 3.24 13.62
CA LEU A 295 -16.77 2.50 14.77
C LEU A 295 -15.61 2.26 15.74
N THR A 296 -15.74 2.78 16.95
CA THR A 296 -14.66 2.78 17.94
C THR A 296 -15.00 1.88 19.12
N PHE A 297 -14.06 0.99 19.44
CA PHE A 297 -14.10 0.09 20.60
C PHE A 297 -12.96 0.46 21.54
N ILE A 298 -13.28 0.71 22.81
CA ILE A 298 -12.30 1.17 23.82
C ILE A 298 -12.23 0.14 24.95
N ARG A 299 -11.02 -0.34 25.25
CA ARG A 299 -10.75 -1.23 26.38
C ARG A 299 -9.57 -0.72 27.20
N GLY A 300 -9.85 -0.04 28.30
CA GLY A 300 -8.83 0.64 29.09
C GLY A 300 -8.16 1.74 28.27
N SER A 301 -6.85 1.65 28.07
CA SER A 301 -6.08 2.56 27.20
C SER A 301 -6.03 2.13 25.73
N SER A 302 -6.57 0.96 25.38
CA SER A 302 -6.50 0.40 24.02
C SER A 302 -7.71 0.80 23.19
N TYR A 303 -7.45 1.19 21.94
CA TYR A 303 -8.45 1.60 20.96
C TYR A 303 -8.36 0.67 19.75
N GLU A 304 -9.52 0.14 19.33
CA GLU A 304 -9.73 -0.43 18.00
C GLU A 304 -10.72 0.49 17.27
N VAL A 305 -10.31 1.07 16.14
CA VAL A 305 -11.18 1.93 15.32
C VAL A 305 -11.31 1.33 13.93
N ARG A 306 -12.53 0.97 13.55
CA ARG A 306 -12.85 0.50 12.20
C ARG A 306 -13.34 1.67 11.37
N MET A 307 -12.57 2.03 10.35
CA MET A 307 -12.90 3.07 9.38
C MET A 307 -13.47 2.40 8.13
N HIS A 308 -14.62 2.87 7.66
CA HIS A 308 -15.22 2.48 6.38
C HIS A 308 -15.22 3.70 5.48
N ILE A 309 -14.45 3.65 4.40
CA ILE A 309 -14.17 4.77 3.52
C ILE A 309 -14.81 4.47 2.17
N GLU A 310 -15.69 5.34 1.70
CA GLU A 310 -16.37 5.26 0.42
C GLU A 310 -15.99 6.47 -0.45
N ASN A 311 -15.54 6.21 -1.68
CA ASN A 311 -15.45 7.25 -2.70
C ASN A 311 -16.84 7.52 -3.29
N LYS A 312 -17.43 8.68 -2.95
CA LYS A 312 -18.79 9.04 -3.39
C LYS A 312 -18.87 9.60 -4.81
N SER A 313 -17.75 9.72 -5.53
CA SER A 313 -17.81 10.20 -6.91
C SER A 313 -18.48 9.16 -7.81
N GLU A 314 -19.30 9.65 -8.76
CA GLU A 314 -19.94 8.81 -9.77
C GLU A 314 -19.03 8.66 -11.00
N GLU A 315 -19.10 7.51 -11.66
CA GLU A 315 -18.47 7.32 -12.96
C GLU A 315 -19.12 8.21 -14.02
N PRO A 316 -18.36 9.01 -14.79
CA PRO A 316 -18.92 9.86 -15.85
C PRO A 316 -19.67 9.08 -16.96
N ASN A 317 -19.33 7.81 -17.18
CA ASN A 317 -19.88 6.97 -18.24
C ASN A 317 -20.44 5.65 -17.69
N SER A 318 -21.62 5.69 -17.06
CA SER A 318 -22.28 4.51 -16.46
C SER A 318 -22.83 3.47 -17.46
N ARG A 319 -22.60 3.62 -18.77
CA ARG A 319 -23.08 2.67 -19.78
C ARG A 319 -22.21 1.41 -19.81
N SER A 320 -22.69 0.38 -19.11
CA SER A 320 -22.42 -1.06 -19.28
C SER A 320 -21.46 -1.82 -18.34
N LEU A 321 -21.14 -1.31 -17.16
CA LEU A 321 -20.63 -2.18 -16.07
C LEU A 321 -21.78 -2.82 -15.29
N VAL A 322 -22.60 -3.64 -15.96
CA VAL A 322 -23.83 -4.27 -15.41
C VAL A 322 -23.52 -5.43 -14.44
N HIS A 323 -22.28 -5.59 -13.99
CA HIS A 323 -21.95 -6.43 -12.81
C HIS A 323 -21.72 -5.61 -11.53
N LYS A 324 -22.01 -4.30 -11.59
CA LYS A 324 -21.95 -3.35 -10.48
C LYS A 324 -22.79 -3.76 -9.26
N ASN A 325 -22.16 -3.63 -8.10
CA ASN A 325 -22.74 -3.15 -6.84
C ASN A 325 -23.67 -4.08 -6.04
N HIS A 326 -23.92 -5.33 -6.43
CA HIS A 326 -24.60 -6.27 -5.52
C HIS A 326 -23.67 -6.78 -4.41
N VAL A 327 -22.38 -6.95 -4.70
CA VAL A 327 -21.38 -7.47 -3.74
C VAL A 327 -21.11 -6.48 -2.59
N LEU A 328 -21.10 -5.17 -2.87
CA LEU A 328 -20.87 -4.14 -1.85
C LEU A 328 -22.14 -3.77 -1.05
N LYS A 329 -23.34 -3.94 -1.63
CA LYS A 329 -24.59 -3.66 -0.90
C LYS A 329 -24.99 -4.78 0.06
N ASP A 330 -24.72 -6.05 -0.24
CA ASP A 330 -25.10 -7.15 0.67
C ASP A 330 -24.19 -7.29 1.89
N ALA A 331 -22.91 -6.89 1.79
CA ALA A 331 -22.03 -6.79 2.97
C ALA A 331 -22.54 -5.74 4.00
N SER A 332 -23.25 -4.71 3.53
CA SER A 332 -23.88 -3.71 4.41
C SER A 332 -25.22 -4.16 5.01
N LYS A 333 -25.87 -5.19 4.43
CA LYS A 333 -27.17 -5.70 4.88
C LYS A 333 -27.10 -6.80 5.92
N ASN A 334 -25.95 -7.46 6.10
CA ASN A 334 -25.82 -8.58 7.06
C ASN A 334 -25.56 -8.15 8.52
N PHE A 335 -25.80 -6.89 8.88
CA PHE A 335 -25.95 -6.48 10.28
C PHE A 335 -27.39 -6.71 10.78
N GLY A 336 -27.84 -7.96 10.73
CA GLY A 336 -29.01 -8.45 11.45
C GLY A 336 -28.55 -9.15 12.73
N MET A 337 -28.97 -8.67 13.90
CA MET A 337 -28.74 -9.32 15.18
C MET A 337 -29.25 -10.78 15.15
N PRO A 338 -28.56 -11.77 15.74
CA PRO A 338 -29.19 -13.05 16.02
C PRO A 338 -30.25 -12.87 17.12
N PRO A 339 -31.42 -13.55 17.05
CA PRO A 339 -32.40 -13.52 18.13
C PRO A 339 -31.82 -14.21 19.37
N SER A 340 -32.18 -13.69 20.54
CA SER A 340 -31.90 -14.33 21.82
C SER A 340 -32.59 -15.69 21.88
N GLU A 341 -31.82 -16.78 21.95
CA GLU A 341 -32.35 -18.08 22.35
C GLU A 341 -31.78 -18.51 23.70
N ALA A 342 -32.70 -19.02 24.50
CA ALA A 342 -32.53 -19.41 25.88
C ALA A 342 -31.58 -20.60 26.04
N VAL A 343 -30.96 -20.64 27.21
CA VAL A 343 -30.18 -21.75 27.75
C VAL A 343 -31.05 -23.01 27.83
N ASP A 344 -30.56 -24.15 27.37
CA ASP A 344 -30.76 -25.45 28.03
C ASP A 344 -29.74 -26.52 27.57
N ASP A 345 -29.20 -27.18 28.59
CA ASP A 345 -28.39 -28.39 28.79
C ASP A 345 -27.70 -29.24 27.68
N VAL A 346 -26.55 -29.78 28.12
CA VAL A 346 -25.57 -30.69 27.47
C VAL A 346 -25.83 -32.15 27.93
N PRO A 347 -25.61 -33.22 27.12
CA PRO A 347 -24.32 -33.99 27.11
C PRO A 347 -23.90 -34.52 25.71
N ASP A 348 -22.67 -34.23 25.26
CA ASP A 348 -21.43 -35.04 25.32
C ASP A 348 -21.35 -36.27 24.37
N ARG A 349 -20.46 -36.19 23.35
CA ARG A 349 -19.34 -37.11 23.04
C ARG A 349 -18.88 -37.05 21.57
N GLY A 350 -17.55 -36.99 21.34
CA GLY A 350 -16.92 -37.66 20.17
C GLY A 350 -15.90 -36.90 19.30
N LYS A 351 -14.70 -36.65 19.84
CA LYS A 351 -13.35 -36.62 19.21
C LYS A 351 -13.17 -36.22 17.72
N GLY A 352 -12.37 -35.17 17.51
CA GLY A 352 -11.57 -34.94 16.29
C GLY A 352 -10.73 -33.66 16.42
N THR A 353 -9.43 -33.80 16.63
CA THR A 353 -8.47 -32.76 17.04
C THR A 353 -8.16 -31.74 15.95
N SER A 354 -8.42 -30.45 16.21
CA SER A 354 -7.80 -29.30 15.52
C SER A 354 -7.42 -28.25 16.57
N LEU A 355 -6.13 -27.87 16.57
CA LEU A 355 -5.53 -26.91 17.48
C LEU A 355 -5.88 -25.47 17.04
N PHE A 356 -7.02 -24.97 17.51
CA PHE A 356 -7.30 -23.54 17.60
C PHE A 356 -7.19 -23.10 19.06
N PRO A 357 -6.62 -21.93 19.38
CA PRO A 357 -6.81 -21.35 20.70
C PRO A 357 -8.26 -20.83 20.80
N LYS A 358 -9.15 -21.67 21.37
CA LYS A 358 -10.41 -21.22 21.97
C LYS A 358 -10.12 -20.64 23.35
N MET A 359 -10.28 -19.32 23.50
CA MET A 359 -10.64 -18.54 24.71
C MET A 359 -10.36 -17.07 24.35
N LEU A 360 -11.34 -16.17 24.29
CA LEU A 360 -12.08 -15.69 25.45
C LEU A 360 -13.43 -15.10 24.97
N GLY A 361 -14.54 -15.72 25.34
CA GLY A 361 -15.80 -14.98 25.43
C GLY A 361 -15.68 -14.03 26.61
N ASN A 362 -15.72 -12.72 26.36
CA ASN A 362 -15.81 -11.71 27.42
C ASN A 362 -16.46 -10.44 26.86
N PHE A 363 -17.72 -10.23 27.28
CA PHE A 363 -18.43 -8.96 27.42
C PHE A 363 -17.95 -7.79 26.54
N LEU A 364 -18.58 -7.63 25.37
CA LEU A 364 -18.62 -6.36 24.65
C LEU A 364 -19.16 -5.28 25.60
N THR A 365 -18.28 -4.41 26.08
CA THR A 365 -18.64 -3.27 26.92
C THR A 365 -18.28 -1.97 26.21
N LYS A 366 -19.32 -1.22 25.87
CA LYS A 366 -19.40 0.14 25.32
C LYS A 366 -18.63 0.40 24.01
N ALA A 367 -19.29 0.13 22.88
CA ALA A 367 -18.98 0.86 21.65
C ALA A 367 -19.21 2.36 21.91
N SER A 368 -18.18 3.19 21.75
CA SER A 368 -18.41 4.62 21.55
C SER A 368 -19.08 4.75 20.18
N GLY A 369 -20.23 5.42 20.14
CA GLY A 369 -21.19 5.34 19.04
C GLY A 369 -20.61 5.57 17.64
N LEU A 370 -21.34 5.09 16.64
CA LEU A 370 -21.06 5.28 15.21
C LEU A 370 -20.86 6.77 14.92
N GLN A 371 -19.71 7.14 14.36
CA GLN A 371 -19.49 8.50 13.86
C GLN A 371 -19.40 8.46 12.33
N VAL A 372 -19.93 9.50 11.70
CA VAL A 372 -19.86 9.69 10.25
C VAL A 372 -19.18 11.03 10.00
N ALA A 373 -18.06 10.99 9.30
CA ALA A 373 -17.38 12.16 8.76
C ALA A 373 -17.55 12.16 7.24
N GLU A 374 -18.01 13.27 6.67
CA GLU A 374 -18.03 13.47 5.23
C GLU A 374 -16.94 14.48 4.85
N ILE A 375 -16.10 14.11 3.88
CA ILE A 375 -15.18 15.05 3.25
C ILE A 375 -15.90 15.54 2.00
N ASN A 376 -16.41 16.77 2.08
CA ASN A 376 -17.07 17.43 0.97
C ASN A 376 -16.06 17.64 -0.17
N GLY A 377 -16.48 17.28 -1.38
CA GLY A 377 -15.72 17.45 -2.61
C GLY A 377 -16.66 17.46 -3.80
N THR A 378 -16.32 18.22 -4.84
CA THR A 378 -17.07 18.25 -6.11
C THR A 378 -16.30 17.57 -7.24
N GLY A 379 -15.10 17.07 -6.96
CA GLY A 379 -14.27 16.38 -7.94
C GLY A 379 -14.79 14.97 -8.24
N THR A 380 -14.52 14.50 -9.45
CA THR A 380 -14.67 13.09 -9.83
C THR A 380 -13.29 12.48 -10.02
N GLY A 381 -13.13 11.19 -9.76
CA GLY A 381 -11.85 10.51 -9.90
C GLY A 381 -11.46 9.63 -8.71
N VAL A 382 -10.20 9.22 -8.72
CA VAL A 382 -9.60 8.38 -7.69
C VAL A 382 -9.23 9.21 -6.45
N ALA A 383 -9.70 8.79 -5.27
CA ALA A 383 -9.14 9.27 -4.02
C ALA A 383 -7.77 8.60 -3.81
N PHE A 384 -6.69 9.35 -3.95
CA PHE A 384 -5.37 8.79 -4.26
C PHE A 384 -4.41 8.89 -3.07
N PHE A 385 -3.76 7.77 -2.77
CA PHE A 385 -2.69 7.61 -1.79
C PHE A 385 -3.08 8.05 -0.36
N LEU A 386 -4.29 7.67 0.03
CA LEU A 386 -4.91 7.88 1.33
C LEU A 386 -4.17 7.14 2.45
N HIS A 387 -3.93 7.81 3.56
CA HIS A 387 -3.39 7.19 4.76
C HIS A 387 -3.89 7.85 6.04
N PHE A 388 -4.06 7.03 7.08
CA PHE A 388 -4.43 7.48 8.41
C PHE A 388 -3.22 7.70 9.30
N SER A 389 -3.34 8.65 10.21
CA SER A 389 -2.43 8.87 11.33
C SER A 389 -3.21 9.21 12.60
N VAL A 390 -2.68 8.82 13.75
CA VAL A 390 -3.30 9.08 15.07
C VAL A 390 -2.49 10.14 15.80
N HIS A 391 -3.16 11.13 16.38
CA HIS A 391 -2.52 12.25 17.05
C HIS A 391 -3.18 12.56 18.41
N ALA A 392 -2.46 13.24 19.29
CA ALA A 392 -3.01 13.87 20.48
C ALA A 392 -3.69 15.20 20.13
N SER A 393 -4.83 15.50 20.76
CA SER A 393 -5.64 16.71 20.50
C SER A 393 -5.09 18.03 21.08
N LYS A 394 -3.85 18.08 21.60
CA LYS A 394 -3.33 19.28 22.29
C LYS A 394 -3.34 20.54 21.41
N ALA A 395 -3.56 21.71 22.04
CA ALA A 395 -3.38 23.02 21.43
C ALA A 395 -1.94 23.11 20.89
N GLN A 396 -1.81 23.33 19.57
CA GLN A 396 -0.53 23.43 18.88
C GLN A 396 0.35 24.50 19.53
N LYS A 397 1.37 24.08 20.29
CA LYS A 397 2.63 24.81 20.28
C LYS A 397 3.32 24.39 18.99
N ASN A 398 3.76 25.37 18.19
CA ASN A 398 4.41 25.10 16.91
C ASN A 398 5.61 24.16 17.14
N ASP A 399 5.70 23.14 16.28
CA ASP A 399 6.79 22.16 16.13
C ASP A 399 6.82 20.93 17.09
N GLU A 400 5.87 20.74 18.01
CA GLU A 400 5.80 19.48 18.77
C GLU A 400 5.16 18.35 17.94
N ASP A 401 5.81 17.18 17.89
CA ASP A 401 5.22 15.97 17.30
C ASP A 401 4.04 15.50 18.14
N THR A 402 2.85 15.48 17.53
CA THR A 402 1.60 15.09 18.19
C THR A 402 1.20 13.66 17.92
N ARG A 403 1.95 12.91 17.11
CA ARG A 403 1.57 11.54 16.73
C ARG A 403 1.55 10.62 17.95
N ILE A 404 0.56 9.74 17.99
CA ILE A 404 0.50 8.62 18.93
C ILE A 404 1.03 7.41 18.17
N LEU A 405 2.16 6.87 18.63
CA LEU A 405 2.85 5.72 18.02
C LEU A 405 3.20 4.68 19.10
N PRO A 406 3.29 3.38 18.75
CA PRO A 406 2.95 2.80 17.45
C PRO A 406 1.43 2.67 17.24
N VAL A 407 1.03 2.63 15.97
CA VAL A 407 -0.33 2.27 15.53
C VAL A 407 -0.22 1.09 14.58
N HIS A 408 -1.06 0.08 14.78
CA HIS A 408 -1.14 -1.07 13.88
C HIS A 408 -2.37 -0.93 12.99
N TYR A 409 -2.13 -0.79 11.69
CA TYR A 409 -3.18 -0.64 10.69
C TYR A 409 -3.43 -1.97 9.95
N SER A 410 -4.69 -2.33 9.70
CA SER A 410 -5.00 -3.46 8.80
C SER A 410 -4.57 -3.17 7.37
N ASP A 411 -4.59 -1.90 6.95
CA ASP A 411 -4.01 -1.40 5.71
C ASP A 411 -3.79 0.12 5.81
N ASN A 412 -2.94 0.70 4.96
CA ASN A 412 -2.69 2.14 4.89
C ASN A 412 -2.04 2.50 3.54
N TYR A 413 -1.95 3.78 3.18
CA TYR A 413 -1.44 4.22 1.86
C TYR A 413 -2.21 3.60 0.67
N PHE A 414 -3.53 3.56 0.78
CA PHE A 414 -4.45 2.96 -0.19
C PHE A 414 -5.04 4.01 -1.14
N SER A 415 -5.74 3.58 -2.19
CA SER A 415 -6.47 4.47 -3.11
C SER A 415 -7.83 3.87 -3.44
N LEU A 416 -8.83 4.71 -3.74
CA LEU A 416 -10.20 4.28 -4.03
C LEU A 416 -10.67 4.86 -5.36
N VAL A 417 -11.03 3.99 -6.30
CA VAL A 417 -11.69 4.40 -7.56
C VAL A 417 -13.12 4.89 -7.28
N PRO A 418 -13.77 5.63 -8.20
CA PRO A 418 -15.16 6.05 -8.04
C PRO A 418 -16.10 4.90 -7.62
N GLY A 419 -16.88 5.13 -6.56
CA GLY A 419 -17.81 4.14 -5.98
C GLY A 419 -17.18 3.02 -5.14
N GLU A 420 -15.85 2.96 -5.02
CA GLU A 420 -15.19 1.93 -4.23
C GLU A 420 -15.27 2.19 -2.73
N VAL A 421 -15.41 1.10 -1.97
CA VAL A 421 -15.46 1.11 -0.51
C VAL A 421 -14.33 0.24 0.06
N MET A 422 -13.67 0.72 1.10
CA MET A 422 -12.62 -0.02 1.80
C MET A 422 -12.75 0.13 3.31
N THR A 423 -12.34 -0.92 4.04
CA THR A 423 -12.30 -0.90 5.50
C THR A 423 -10.86 -0.94 5.99
N VAL A 424 -10.52 -0.03 6.91
CA VAL A 424 -9.23 0.02 7.60
C VAL A 424 -9.45 -0.04 9.10
N ILE A 425 -8.76 -0.97 9.78
CA ILE A 425 -8.81 -1.14 11.23
C ILE A 425 -7.52 -0.59 11.83
N LEU A 426 -7.65 0.33 12.79
CA LEU A 426 -6.55 0.93 13.54
C LEU A 426 -6.55 0.36 14.95
N ASN A 427 -5.40 -0.11 15.42
CA ASN A 427 -5.19 -0.57 16.79
C ASN A 427 -4.05 0.23 17.45
N PHE A 428 -4.33 0.91 18.56
CA PHE A 428 -3.33 1.73 19.26
C PHE A 428 -3.64 1.88 20.74
N LYS A 429 -2.65 2.35 21.50
CA LYS A 429 -2.81 2.71 22.92
C LYS A 429 -2.70 4.22 23.10
N VAL A 430 -3.55 4.77 23.95
CA VAL A 430 -3.57 6.20 24.27
C VAL A 430 -3.05 6.44 25.69
N PRO A 431 -2.07 7.34 25.89
CA PRO A 431 -1.62 7.74 27.22
C PRO A 431 -2.74 8.36 28.06
N SER A 432 -2.69 8.19 29.38
CA SER A 432 -3.68 8.78 30.30
C SER A 432 -3.77 10.30 30.15
N GLY A 433 -5.00 10.82 30.09
CA GLY A 433 -5.25 12.27 29.97
C GLY A 433 -5.09 12.83 28.54
N ILE A 434 -4.84 11.99 27.54
CA ILE A 434 -4.80 12.38 26.13
C ILE A 434 -6.08 11.96 25.42
N THR A 435 -6.67 12.89 24.67
CA THR A 435 -7.74 12.58 23.70
C THR A 435 -7.10 12.30 22.34
N PRO A 436 -7.29 11.12 21.75
CA PRO A 436 -6.80 10.85 20.40
C PRO A 436 -7.67 11.58 19.37
N ARG A 437 -7.05 12.00 18.27
CA ARG A 437 -7.70 12.42 17.03
C ARG A 437 -7.13 11.60 15.88
N ILE A 438 -7.97 11.17 14.95
CA ILE A 438 -7.54 10.43 13.77
C ILE A 438 -7.60 11.35 12.56
N MET A 439 -6.51 11.41 11.81
CA MET A 439 -6.39 12.23 10.61
C MET A 439 -6.32 11.35 9.38
N LEU A 440 -7.09 11.68 8.34
CA LEU A 440 -6.90 11.15 6.99
C LEU A 440 -6.14 12.17 6.15
N ARG A 441 -5.05 11.72 5.53
CA ARG A 441 -4.28 12.48 4.53
C ARG A 441 -4.25 11.69 3.23
N GLY A 442 -3.84 12.35 2.15
CA GLY A 442 -3.61 11.69 0.87
C GLY A 442 -3.04 12.67 -0.15
N TRP A 443 -2.73 12.19 -1.35
CA TRP A 443 -2.16 13.02 -2.41
C TRP A 443 -3.09 14.19 -2.75
N ASN A 444 -4.40 13.91 -2.87
CA ASN A 444 -5.44 14.92 -3.04
C ASN A 444 -6.10 15.41 -1.73
N TYR A 445 -5.51 15.10 -0.55
CA TYR A 445 -5.99 15.50 0.78
C TYR A 445 -4.85 15.97 1.71
N GLN A 446 -4.04 16.92 1.25
CA GLN A 446 -2.81 17.35 1.94
C GLN A 446 -3.05 18.03 3.30
N GLY A 447 -4.17 18.75 3.47
CA GLY A 447 -4.45 19.49 4.72
C GLY A 447 -4.75 18.60 5.93
N GLY A 448 -5.00 17.31 5.71
CA GLY A 448 -5.43 16.38 6.74
C GLY A 448 -6.87 16.67 7.20
N HIS A 449 -7.71 15.65 7.18
CA HIS A 449 -9.09 15.74 7.66
C HIS A 449 -9.20 14.99 8.98
N THR A 450 -9.67 15.67 10.03
CA THR A 450 -9.98 14.99 11.29
C THR A 450 -11.25 14.17 11.06
N VAL A 451 -11.16 12.87 11.27
CA VAL A 451 -12.24 11.89 11.02
C VAL A 451 -12.74 11.20 12.29
N LEU A 452 -12.03 11.38 13.40
CA LEU A 452 -12.42 11.02 14.76
C LEU A 452 -11.71 11.94 15.75
#